data_AF-A0AAV0GNB9-F1
#
_entry.id   AF-A0AAV0GNB9-F1
#
_cell.length_a   1.000
_cell.length_b   1.000
_cell.length_c   1.000
_cell.angle_alpha   90.00
_cell.angle_beta   90.00
_cell.angle_gamma   90.00
#
_symmetry.space_group_name_H-M   'P 1'
#
loop_
_entity.id
_entity.type
_entity.pdbx_description
1 polymer ?
#
loop_
_entity_poly.entity_id
_entity_poly.type
_entity_poly.pdbx_seq_one_letter_code
_entity_poly.pdbx_strand_id
1 'polypeptide(L)'
;MLLAAQSMAIGTVMFRWVSKYSDPIMATGLHMVIGGLPLAAISVINHDPALDGSLGELTSNDVLALLYTSVFGSALSYGVYFYNATSGSLTKLSSLTFLTPMFASVFGFIYLGETFTPLQLVGALVTLGAIYMVNYKSMGEA
;
A
#
# COMPACT_ATOMS: atom_id res chain seq x y z
N MET A 1 9.06 -5.17 9.90
CA MET A 1 9.07 -5.89 8.59
C MET A 1 8.41 -7.26 8.69
N LEU A 2 8.88 -8.21 9.52
CA LEU A 2 8.30 -9.56 9.60
C LEU A 2 6.82 -9.59 10.04
N LEU A 3 6.46 -8.88 11.11
CA LEU A 3 5.07 -8.80 11.58
C LEU A 3 4.13 -8.14 10.53
N ALA A 4 4.65 -7.15 9.79
CA ALA A 4 3.91 -6.51 8.70
C ALA A 4 3.68 -7.49 7.54
N ALA A 5 4.70 -8.25 7.14
CA ALA A 5 4.58 -9.26 6.10
C ALA A 5 3.61 -10.39 6.50
N GLN A 6 3.66 -10.85 7.77
CA GLN A 6 2.73 -11.83 8.31
C GLN A 6 1.29 -11.28 8.31
N SER A 7 1.09 -10.06 8.79
CA SER A 7 -0.22 -9.39 8.78
C SER A 7 -0.78 -9.27 7.36
N MET A 8 0.06 -8.88 6.39
CA MET A 8 -0.35 -8.75 4.98
C MET A 8 -0.71 -10.11 4.35
N ALA A 9 0.05 -11.15 4.65
CA ALA A 9 -0.27 -12.51 4.20
C ALA A 9 -1.59 -13.02 4.78
N ILE A 10 -1.80 -12.84 6.09
CA ILE A 10 -3.05 -13.25 6.76
C ILE A 10 -4.22 -12.42 6.22
N GLY A 11 -4.05 -11.10 6.12
CA GLY A 11 -5.08 -10.17 5.65
C GLY A 11 -5.54 -10.50 4.22
N THR A 12 -4.60 -10.71 3.30
CA THR A 12 -4.93 -11.04 1.90
C THR A 12 -5.67 -12.38 1.76
N VAL A 13 -5.31 -13.40 2.55
CA VAL A 13 -6.02 -14.69 2.57
C VAL A 13 -7.41 -14.55 3.20
N MET A 14 -7.52 -13.90 4.36
CA MET A 14 -8.78 -13.70 5.08
C MET A 14 -9.77 -12.84 4.28
N PHE A 15 -9.28 -11.87 3.52
CA PHE A 15 -10.12 -10.94 2.76
C PHE A 15 -11.05 -11.66 1.77
N ARG A 16 -10.60 -12.78 1.19
CA ARG A 16 -11.45 -13.60 0.30
C ARG A 16 -12.70 -14.14 1.02
N TRP A 17 -12.57 -14.50 2.30
CA TRP A 17 -13.68 -14.99 3.12
C TRP A 17 -14.64 -13.86 3.50
N VAL A 18 -14.10 -12.70 3.86
CA VAL A 18 -14.89 -11.52 4.23
C VAL A 18 -15.68 -10.99 3.02
N SER A 19 -15.07 -11.00 1.83
CA SER A 19 -15.71 -10.55 0.59
C SER A 19 -16.90 -11.41 0.14
N LYS A 20 -17.09 -12.59 0.73
CA LYS A 20 -18.26 -13.44 0.47
C LYS A 20 -19.52 -12.90 1.15
N TYR A 21 -19.37 -12.15 2.24
CA TYR A 21 -20.47 -11.64 3.06
C TYR A 21 -20.68 -10.14 2.90
N SER A 22 -19.64 -9.40 2.48
CA SER A 22 -19.68 -7.95 2.29
C SER A 22 -19.02 -7.57 0.96
N ASP A 23 -19.53 -6.53 0.32
CA ASP A 23 -18.88 -5.94 -0.86
C ASP A 23 -17.40 -5.60 -0.55
N PRO A 24 -16.44 -5.98 -1.42
CA PRO A 24 -15.01 -5.72 -1.22
C PRO A 24 -14.69 -4.27 -0.85
N ILE A 25 -15.36 -3.29 -1.45
CA ILE A 25 -15.10 -1.86 -1.21
C ILE A 25 -15.55 -1.50 0.21
N MET A 26 -16.72 -1.98 0.62
CA MET A 26 -17.23 -1.76 1.99
C MET A 26 -16.36 -2.47 3.03
N ALA A 27 -15.87 -3.67 2.74
CA ALA A 27 -14.93 -4.39 3.60
C ALA A 27 -13.61 -3.64 3.77
N THR A 28 -13.06 -3.05 2.70
CA THR A 28 -11.86 -2.19 2.77
C THR A 28 -12.12 -0.93 3.59
N GLY A 29 -13.28 -0.28 3.42
CA GLY A 29 -13.66 0.90 4.21
C GLY A 29 -13.75 0.59 5.71
N LEU A 30 -14.42 -0.51 6.08
CA LEU A 30 -14.49 -0.96 7.47
C LEU A 30 -13.11 -1.32 8.03
N HIS A 31 -12.26 -1.98 7.25
CA HIS A 31 -10.88 -2.29 7.65
C HIS A 31 -10.08 -1.01 7.95
N MET A 32 -10.24 0.05 7.13
CA MET A 32 -9.58 1.34 7.37
C MET A 32 -10.11 2.04 8.61
N VAL A 33 -11.42 1.96 8.90
CA VAL A 33 -11.99 2.52 10.13
C VAL A 33 -11.50 1.76 11.36
N ILE A 34 -11.50 0.43 11.31
CA ILE A 34 -11.03 -0.43 12.41
C ILE A 34 -9.53 -0.22 12.66
N GLY A 35 -8.73 0.04 11.63
CA GLY A 35 -7.31 0.38 11.78
C GLY A 35 -7.09 1.81 12.26
N GLY A 36 -7.86 2.77 11.76
CA GLY A 36 -7.72 4.19 12.05
C GLY A 36 -8.21 4.60 13.43
N LEU A 37 -9.29 4.00 13.93
CA LEU A 37 -9.87 4.36 15.25
C LEU A 37 -8.90 4.10 16.43
N PRO A 38 -8.24 2.93 16.54
CA PRO A 38 -7.24 2.71 17.58
C PRO A 38 -6.04 3.65 17.45
N LEU A 39 -5.59 3.93 16.21
CA LEU A 39 -4.50 4.87 15.98
C LEU A 39 -4.87 6.28 16.43
N ALA A 40 -6.09 6.73 16.13
CA ALA A 40 -6.60 8.01 16.61
C ALA A 40 -6.71 8.05 18.14
N ALA A 41 -7.21 6.98 18.76
CA ALA A 41 -7.30 6.89 20.23
C ALA A 41 -5.92 6.94 20.89
N ILE A 42 -4.93 6.22 20.35
CA ILE A 42 -3.54 6.25 20.83
C ILE A 42 -2.94 7.64 20.67
N SER A 43 -3.20 8.32 19.55
CA SER A 43 -2.72 9.68 19.30
C SER A 43 -3.28 10.67 20.34
N VAL A 44 -4.56 10.55 20.69
CA VAL A 44 -5.19 11.37 21.76
C VAL A 44 -4.58 11.06 23.12
N ILE A 45 -4.39 9.78 23.47
CA ILE A 45 -3.82 9.38 24.77
C ILE A 45 -2.37 9.85 24.93
N ASN A 46 -1.60 9.83 23.84
CA ASN A 46 -0.21 10.25 23.85
C ASN A 46 -0.01 11.77 23.84
N HIS A 47 -1.10 12.56 23.81
CA HIS A 47 -1.03 14.02 23.69
C HIS A 47 -0.13 14.44 22.53
N ASP A 48 -0.36 13.84 21.35
CA ASP A 48 0.46 14.18 20.19
C ASP A 48 0.42 15.69 19.94
N PRO A 49 1.57 16.35 19.67
CA PRO A 49 1.64 17.80 19.49
C PRO A 49 0.64 18.32 18.45
N ALA A 50 0.33 17.48 17.44
CA ALA A 50 -0.67 17.75 16.42
C ALA A 50 -2.08 17.99 16.98
N LEU A 51 -2.45 17.42 18.12
CA LEU A 51 -3.81 17.50 18.71
C LEU A 51 -3.94 18.57 19.80
N ASP A 52 -2.85 18.91 20.51
CA ASP A 52 -2.88 19.83 21.67
C ASP A 52 -2.70 21.33 21.32
N GLY A 53 -2.69 21.68 20.03
CA GLY A 53 -2.65 23.09 19.58
C GLY A 53 -1.95 23.35 18.25
N SER A 54 -1.20 22.38 17.73
CA SER A 54 -0.45 22.48 16.46
C SER A 54 -1.31 22.21 15.21
N LEU A 55 -2.62 21.92 15.33
CA LEU A 55 -3.53 21.89 14.17
C LEU A 55 -3.51 23.23 13.40
N GLY A 56 -3.24 24.35 14.09
CA GLY A 56 -3.07 25.66 13.47
C GLY A 56 -1.72 25.90 12.80
N GLU A 57 -0.71 25.04 13.05
CA GLU A 57 0.61 25.08 12.41
C GLU A 57 0.68 24.21 11.15
N LEU A 58 -0.33 23.36 10.92
CA LEU A 58 -0.45 22.61 9.68
C LEU A 58 -0.59 23.59 8.51
N THR A 59 0.41 23.59 7.64
CA THR A 59 0.36 24.40 6.43
C THR A 59 -0.72 23.83 5.50
N SER A 60 -1.33 24.66 4.66
CA SER A 60 -2.28 24.19 3.63
C SER A 60 -1.69 23.07 2.75
N ASN A 61 -0.36 23.07 2.56
CA ASN A 61 0.36 22.02 1.86
C ASN A 61 0.36 20.68 2.61
N ASP A 62 0.50 20.69 3.95
CA ASP A 62 0.50 19.47 4.77
C ASP A 62 -0.88 18.81 4.74
N VAL A 63 -1.93 19.62 4.85
CA VAL A 63 -3.32 19.15 4.72
C VAL A 63 -3.55 18.56 3.33
N LEU A 64 -3.08 19.22 2.27
CA LEU A 64 -3.22 18.71 0.91
C LEU A 64 -2.45 17.41 0.70
N ALA A 65 -1.24 17.29 1.24
CA ALA A 65 -0.43 16.08 1.18
C ALA A 65 -1.08 14.91 1.93
N LEU A 66 -1.63 15.17 3.12
CA LEU A 66 -2.38 14.19 3.90
C LEU A 66 -3.63 13.71 3.13
N LEU A 67 -4.43 14.64 2.60
CA LEU A 67 -5.61 14.30 1.79
C LEU A 67 -5.23 13.48 0.56
N TYR A 68 -4.16 13.88 -0.15
CA TYR A 68 -3.67 13.14 -1.31
C TYR A 68 -3.27 11.71 -0.95
N THR A 69 -2.48 11.52 0.12
CA THR A 69 -2.01 10.19 0.54
C THR A 69 -3.14 9.33 1.11
N SER A 70 -4.11 9.92 1.82
CA SER A 70 -5.26 9.20 2.36
C SER A 70 -6.21 8.76 1.27
N VAL A 71 -6.48 9.60 0.27
CA VAL A 71 -7.43 9.26 -0.82
C VAL A 71 -6.78 8.39 -1.87
N PHE A 72 -5.70 8.86 -2.50
CA PHE A 72 -5.08 8.15 -3.62
C PHE A 72 -4.12 7.07 -3.16
N GLY A 73 -3.26 7.38 -2.19
CA GLY A 73 -2.26 6.44 -1.67
C GLY A 73 -2.86 5.28 -0.87
N SER A 74 -3.99 5.53 -0.21
CA SER A 74 -4.64 4.56 0.67
C SER A 74 -6.01 4.10 0.14
N ALA A 75 -7.06 4.91 0.24
CA ALA A 75 -8.43 4.46 0.00
C ALA A 75 -8.64 3.85 -1.41
N LEU A 76 -8.21 4.57 -2.44
CA LEU A 76 -8.33 4.12 -3.83
C LEU A 76 -7.39 2.96 -4.14
N SER A 77 -6.11 3.08 -3.73
CA SER A 77 -5.10 2.03 -3.94
C SER A 77 -5.49 0.69 -3.31
N TYR A 78 -5.81 0.69 -2.01
CA TYR A 78 -6.23 -0.53 -1.30
C TYR A 78 -7.60 -1.02 -1.76
N GLY A 79 -8.54 -0.13 -2.09
CA GLY A 79 -9.84 -0.52 -2.65
C GLY A 79 -9.68 -1.31 -3.94
N VAL A 80 -8.86 -0.81 -4.88
CA VAL A 80 -8.55 -1.52 -6.13
C VAL A 80 -7.79 -2.81 -5.86
N TYR A 81 -6.80 -2.80 -4.97
CA TYR A 81 -6.01 -3.98 -4.62
C TYR A 81 -6.90 -5.12 -4.10
N PHE A 82 -7.73 -4.82 -3.10
CA PHE A 82 -8.59 -5.81 -2.47
C PHE A 82 -9.75 -6.24 -3.37
N TYR A 83 -10.30 -5.34 -4.18
CA TYR A 83 -11.28 -5.70 -5.21
C TYR A 83 -10.72 -6.69 -6.25
N ASN A 84 -9.47 -6.49 -6.67
CA ASN A 84 -8.81 -7.42 -7.59
C ASN A 84 -8.37 -8.71 -6.87
N ALA A 85 -8.03 -8.66 -5.57
CA ALA A 85 -7.69 -9.84 -4.78
C ALA A 85 -8.87 -10.83 -4.65
N THR A 86 -10.11 -10.35 -4.71
CA THR A 86 -11.30 -11.21 -4.62
C THR A 86 -11.67 -11.82 -5.98
N SER A 87 -11.44 -11.11 -7.08
CA SER A 87 -11.83 -11.50 -8.44
C SER A 87 -10.71 -12.13 -9.29
N GLY A 88 -9.44 -11.94 -8.93
CA GLY A 88 -8.28 -12.33 -9.74
C GLY A 88 -7.37 -13.40 -9.12
N SER A 89 -6.27 -13.69 -9.83
CA SER A 89 -5.19 -14.54 -9.33
C SER A 89 -4.34 -13.78 -8.30
N LEU A 90 -4.40 -14.22 -7.04
CA LEU A 90 -3.63 -13.64 -5.92
C LEU A 90 -2.13 -13.54 -6.23
N THR A 91 -1.59 -14.53 -6.95
CA THR A 91 -0.17 -14.57 -7.32
C THR A 91 0.22 -13.41 -8.25
N LYS A 92 -0.64 -13.02 -9.20
CA LYS A 92 -0.40 -11.86 -10.08
C LYS A 92 -0.49 -10.54 -9.32
N LEU A 93 -1.45 -10.41 -8.41
CA LEU A 93 -1.58 -9.21 -7.59
C LEU A 93 -0.42 -9.03 -6.61
N SER A 94 0.01 -10.11 -5.97
CA SER A 94 1.20 -10.07 -5.12
C SER A 94 2.47 -9.76 -5.93
N SER A 95 2.60 -10.24 -7.18
CA SER A 95 3.75 -9.89 -8.00
C SER A 95 3.79 -8.40 -8.38
N LEU A 96 2.63 -7.77 -8.60
CA LEU A 96 2.52 -6.32 -8.83
C LEU A 96 2.97 -5.50 -7.62
N THR A 97 2.81 -5.99 -6.39
CA THR A 97 3.31 -5.25 -5.20
C THR A 97 4.84 -5.18 -5.14
N PHE A 98 5.56 -6.06 -5.84
CA PHE A 98 7.02 -5.94 -5.99
C PHE A 98 7.44 -4.83 -6.96
N LEU A 99 6.51 -4.27 -7.75
CA LEU A 99 6.76 -3.07 -8.56
C LEU A 99 6.76 -1.79 -7.72
N THR A 100 6.12 -1.78 -6.55
CA THR A 100 6.06 -0.63 -5.65
C THR A 100 7.43 -0.02 -5.33
N PRO A 101 8.45 -0.78 -4.88
CA PRO A 101 9.78 -0.21 -4.65
C PRO A 101 10.43 0.34 -5.93
N MET A 102 10.09 -0.19 -7.10
CA MET A 102 10.63 0.28 -8.38
C MET A 102 10.06 1.64 -8.76
N PHE A 103 8.74 1.82 -8.61
CA PHE A 103 8.13 3.13 -8.73
C PHE A 103 8.69 4.08 -7.69
N ALA A 104 8.76 3.67 -6.42
CA ALA A 104 9.32 4.50 -5.35
C ALA A 104 10.74 4.99 -5.69
N SER A 105 11.62 4.11 -6.19
CA SER A 105 12.96 4.50 -6.66
C SER A 105 12.90 5.48 -7.84
N VAL A 106 12.10 5.23 -8.87
CA VAL A 106 11.98 6.15 -10.03
C VAL A 106 11.50 7.54 -9.59
N PHE A 107 10.47 7.59 -8.73
CA PHE A 107 9.96 8.85 -8.19
C PHE A 107 10.98 9.51 -7.23
N GLY A 108 11.73 8.74 -6.45
CA GLY A 108 12.84 9.24 -5.62
C GLY A 108 13.95 9.88 -6.45
N PHE A 109 14.32 9.26 -7.57
CA PHE A 109 15.27 9.85 -8.51
C PHE A 109 14.77 11.15 -9.13
N ILE A 110 13.52 11.16 -9.63
CA ILE A 110 12.96 12.31 -10.35
C ILE A 110 12.66 13.49 -9.41
N TYR A 111 12.04 13.23 -8.26
CA TYR A 111 11.52 14.28 -7.37
C TYR A 111 12.44 14.59 -6.19
N LEU A 112 13.17 13.61 -5.67
CA LEU A 112 14.09 13.78 -4.54
C LEU A 112 15.56 13.92 -4.99
N GLY A 113 15.86 13.68 -6.28
CA GLY A 113 17.22 13.78 -6.82
C GLY A 113 18.16 12.68 -6.32
N GLU A 114 17.62 11.55 -5.88
CA GLU A 114 18.42 10.43 -5.39
C GLU A 114 19.32 9.85 -6.49
N THR A 115 20.56 9.48 -6.17
CA THR A 115 21.47 8.85 -7.13
C THR A 115 21.58 7.36 -6.86
N PHE A 116 21.55 6.54 -7.92
CA PHE A 116 21.69 5.09 -7.79
C PHE A 116 23.13 4.63 -7.91
N THR A 117 23.54 3.76 -6.98
CA THR A 117 24.76 2.99 -7.12
C THR A 117 24.57 1.90 -8.18
N PRO A 118 25.66 1.43 -8.83
CA PRO A 118 25.59 0.31 -9.78
C PRO A 118 24.95 -0.95 -9.18
N LEU A 119 25.16 -1.21 -7.89
CA LEU A 119 24.57 -2.35 -7.19
C LEU A 119 23.04 -2.23 -7.05
N GLN A 120 22.53 -1.03 -6.80
CA GLN A 120 21.07 -0.78 -6.76
C GLN A 120 20.44 -0.99 -8.13
N LEU A 121 21.11 -0.60 -9.21
CA LEU A 121 20.64 -0.86 -10.58
C LEU A 121 20.60 -2.36 -10.90
N VAL A 122 21.60 -3.14 -10.47
CA VAL A 122 21.57 -4.60 -10.61
C VAL A 122 20.40 -5.20 -9.83
N GLY A 123 20.19 -4.77 -8.59
CA GLY A 123 19.05 -5.22 -7.77
C GLY A 123 17.70 -4.89 -8.41
N ALA A 124 17.59 -3.70 -9.01
CA ALA A 124 16.42 -3.27 -9.78
C ALA A 124 16.18 -4.21 -10.99
N LEU A 125 17.20 -4.48 -11.80
CA LEU A 125 17.09 -5.39 -12.94
C LEU A 125 16.69 -6.81 -12.54
N VAL A 126 17.29 -7.35 -11.48
CA VAL A 126 16.94 -8.68 -10.94
C VAL A 126 15.47 -8.72 -10.50
N THR A 127 14.98 -7.67 -9.85
CA THR A 127 13.59 -7.56 -9.40
C THR A 127 12.63 -7.53 -10.60
N LEU A 128 12.93 -6.76 -11.65
CA LEU A 128 12.13 -6.76 -12.89
C LEU A 128 12.11 -8.14 -13.55
N GLY A 129 13.26 -8.81 -13.62
CA GLY A 129 13.38 -10.16 -14.17
C GLY A 129 12.51 -11.17 -13.41
N ALA A 130 12.54 -11.14 -12.09
CA ALA A 130 11.71 -12.01 -11.25
C ALA A 130 10.22 -11.79 -11.50
N ILE A 131 9.78 -10.52 -11.55
CA ILE A 131 8.38 -10.17 -11.81
C ILE A 131 7.94 -10.61 -13.20
N TYR A 132 8.80 -10.43 -14.20
CA TYR A 132 8.56 -10.92 -15.55
C TYR A 132 8.36 -12.44 -15.56
N MET A 133 9.26 -13.21 -14.95
CA MET A 133 9.17 -14.68 -14.91
C MET A 133 7.90 -15.17 -14.20
N VAL A 134 7.49 -14.54 -13.10
CA VAL A 134 6.27 -14.90 -12.35
C VAL A 134 5.02 -14.64 -13.18
N ASN A 135 4.99 -13.56 -13.96
CA ASN A 135 3.83 -13.21 -14.78
C ASN A 135 3.80 -13.94 -16.14
N TYR A 136 4.96 -14.31 -16.68
CA TYR A 136 5.10 -14.94 -18.00
C TYR A 136 4.32 -16.26 -18.13
N LYS A 137 4.34 -17.12 -17.10
CA LYS A 137 3.69 -18.44 -17.17
C LYS A 137 2.15 -18.38 -17.20
N SER A 138 1.56 -17.25 -16.82
CA SER A 138 0.11 -17.11 -16.80
C SER A 138 -0.49 -16.48 -18.06
N MET A 139 0.34 -16.15 -19.06
CA MET A 139 -0.10 -15.78 -20.41
C MET A 139 -0.25 -16.98 -21.35
N GLY A 140 0.18 -18.18 -20.94
CA GLY A 140 0.11 -19.40 -21.75
C GLY A 140 -1.11 -20.31 -21.50
N GLU A 141 -1.98 -19.94 -20.55
CA GLU A 141 -3.22 -20.68 -20.21
C GLU A 141 -4.44 -19.75 -20.29
N ALA A 142 -4.63 -19.12 -21.46
CA ALA A 142 -5.86 -18.42 -21.82
C ALA A 142 -6.40 -19.00 -23.13
#